data_AF-A0A147KJ08-F1
#
_entry.id   AF-A0A147KJ08-F1
#
_cell.length_a   1.000
_cell.length_b   1.000
_cell.length_c   1.000
_cell.angle_alpha   90.00
_cell.angle_beta   90.00
_cell.angle_gamma   90.00
#
_symmetry.space_group_name_H-M   'P 1'
#
loop_
_entity.id
_entity.type
_entity.pdbx_description
1 polymer ?
#
loop_
_entity_poly.entity_id
_entity_poly.type
_entity_poly.pdbx_seq_one_letter_code
_entity_poly.pdbx_strand_id
1 'polypeptide(L)'
;MRKSAAAALLLGTLLGTALIASPAHADSLATTDRAEAVEQAEAQGWRRGSTSFHGLLWFDRFHGRTDRVFPAVQTLGVCEPGHGRFTGLMAGPLNGDLADFGFLAPVQAEGGYDQGHSLTVEGAYTLDEALGGDAADGVHEVRLSCLSENGEVSEKHFAAAILVGGKQWIYAGPVRR
;
A
#
# COMPACT_ATOMS: atom_id res chain seq x y z
N MET A 1 -25.67 61.61 42.96
CA MET A 1 -26.18 61.71 41.56
C MET A 1 -25.68 60.47 40.82
N ARG A 2 -26.58 59.52 40.50
CA ARG A 2 -26.91 59.01 39.14
C ARG A 2 -25.65 58.83 38.24
N LYS A 3 -25.33 57.68 37.66
CA LYS A 3 -26.18 56.73 36.91
C LYS A 3 -25.53 55.34 36.82
N SER A 4 -26.38 54.32 36.84
CA SER A 4 -26.12 52.94 36.44
C SER A 4 -25.77 52.83 34.94
N ALA A 5 -24.98 51.83 34.57
CA ALA A 5 -24.98 51.27 33.22
C ALA A 5 -24.77 49.76 33.31
N ALA A 6 -25.85 49.03 33.02
CA ALA A 6 -25.84 47.60 32.72
C ALA A 6 -25.34 47.41 31.28
N ALA A 7 -24.51 46.41 31.04
CA ALA A 7 -24.20 45.95 29.69
C ALA A 7 -24.29 44.42 29.65
N ALA A 8 -25.04 43.96 28.66
CA ALA A 8 -25.68 42.65 28.58
C ALA A 8 -24.70 41.50 28.29
N LEU A 9 -24.95 40.37 28.96
CA LEU A 9 -24.49 39.05 28.54
C LEU A 9 -25.18 38.68 27.21
N LEU A 10 -24.39 38.36 26.19
CA LEU A 10 -24.82 37.58 25.03
C LEU A 10 -24.18 36.19 25.13
N LEU A 11 -24.94 35.21 25.61
CA LEU A 11 -24.64 33.79 25.42
C LEU A 11 -24.96 33.43 23.96
N GLY A 12 -23.93 33.27 23.14
CA GLY A 12 -24.04 32.61 21.83
C GLY A 12 -23.70 31.13 21.98
N THR A 13 -24.71 30.27 22.06
CA THR A 13 -24.57 28.82 21.96
C THR A 13 -24.33 28.44 20.50
N LEU A 14 -23.07 28.26 20.13
CA LEU A 14 -22.68 27.57 18.89
C LEU A 14 -22.86 26.06 19.09
N LEU A 15 -23.98 25.51 18.63
CA LEU A 15 -24.10 24.09 18.32
C LEU A 15 -23.22 23.80 17.09
N GLY A 16 -21.95 23.50 17.33
CA GLY A 16 -21.12 22.81 16.35
C GLY A 16 -21.41 21.32 16.45
N THR A 17 -22.16 20.77 15.51
CA THR A 17 -22.23 19.33 15.27
C THR A 17 -20.84 18.83 14.92
N ALA A 18 -20.11 18.33 15.93
CA ALA A 18 -18.94 17.51 15.70
C ALA A 18 -19.41 16.21 15.05
N LEU A 19 -19.21 16.09 13.74
CA LEU A 19 -19.19 14.80 13.05
C LEU A 19 -18.01 14.01 13.61
N ILE A 20 -18.27 13.25 14.66
CA ILE A 20 -17.34 12.23 15.15
C ILE A 20 -17.36 11.13 14.10
N ALA A 21 -16.39 11.15 13.19
CA ALA A 21 -16.08 10.00 12.36
C ALA A 21 -15.80 8.83 13.30
N SER A 22 -16.69 7.83 13.28
CA SER A 22 -16.59 6.69 14.19
C SER A 22 -15.35 5.86 13.83
N PRO A 23 -14.47 5.52 14.79
CA PRO A 23 -13.29 4.68 14.55
C PRO A 23 -13.68 3.19 14.47
N ALA A 24 -14.66 2.86 13.62
CA ALA A 24 -15.17 1.50 13.48
C ALA A 24 -14.48 0.68 12.37
N HIS A 25 -13.48 1.24 11.68
CA HIS A 25 -12.88 0.60 10.50
C HIS A 25 -11.75 -0.39 10.82
N ALA A 26 -11.17 -0.34 12.04
CA ALA A 26 -9.97 -1.12 12.35
C ALA A 26 -10.19 -2.63 12.58
N ASP A 27 -11.41 -3.05 12.95
CA ASP A 27 -11.74 -4.48 13.21
C ASP A 27 -12.47 -5.17 12.05
N SER A 28 -12.84 -4.42 10.99
CA SER A 28 -13.72 -4.93 9.93
C SER A 28 -13.02 -5.86 8.92
N LEU A 29 -11.71 -5.67 8.68
CA LEU A 29 -11.01 -6.41 7.64
C LEU A 29 -10.89 -7.91 7.91
N ALA A 30 -11.09 -8.35 9.15
CA ALA A 30 -10.98 -9.76 9.51
C ALA A 30 -12.10 -10.58 8.88
N THR A 31 -13.21 -9.92 8.55
CA THR A 31 -14.41 -10.51 7.95
C THR A 31 -14.70 -9.99 6.56
N THR A 32 -14.05 -8.90 6.13
CA THR A 32 -14.17 -8.34 4.78
C THR A 32 -13.71 -9.37 3.76
N ASP A 33 -14.62 -9.75 2.88
CA ASP A 33 -14.25 -10.60 1.74
C ASP A 33 -13.45 -9.78 0.71
N ARG A 34 -12.76 -10.49 -0.18
CA ARG A 34 -11.93 -9.84 -1.20
C ARG A 34 -12.73 -8.88 -2.10
N ALA A 35 -14.00 -9.17 -2.39
CA ALA A 35 -14.80 -8.34 -3.29
C ALA A 35 -15.11 -6.98 -2.66
N GLU A 36 -15.45 -6.98 -1.36
CA GLU A 36 -15.64 -5.75 -0.59
C GLU A 36 -14.33 -4.95 -0.48
N ALA A 37 -13.19 -5.59 -0.22
CA ALA A 37 -11.89 -4.89 -0.20
C ALA A 37 -11.55 -4.24 -1.55
N VAL A 38 -11.90 -4.90 -2.65
CA VAL A 38 -11.74 -4.34 -4.00
C VAL A 38 -12.62 -3.10 -4.17
N GLU A 39 -13.89 -3.17 -3.77
CA GLU A 39 -14.82 -2.03 -3.83
C GLU A 39 -14.32 -0.85 -2.97
N GLN A 40 -13.87 -1.12 -1.75
CA GLN A 40 -13.30 -0.10 -0.86
C GLN A 40 -12.03 0.53 -1.46
N ALA A 41 -11.15 -0.28 -2.06
CA ALA A 41 -9.98 0.24 -2.76
C ALA A 41 -10.39 1.11 -3.96
N GLU A 42 -11.39 0.69 -4.75
CA GLU A 42 -11.91 1.47 -5.88
C GLU A 42 -12.49 2.82 -5.44
N ALA A 43 -13.18 2.84 -4.29
CA ALA A 43 -13.69 4.06 -3.66
C ALA A 43 -12.56 5.00 -3.20
N GLN A 44 -11.41 4.45 -2.78
CA GLN A 44 -10.23 5.21 -2.37
C GLN A 44 -9.30 5.60 -3.53
N GLY A 45 -9.74 5.42 -4.78
CA GLY A 45 -9.04 5.89 -5.97
C GLY A 45 -8.17 4.84 -6.66
N TRP A 46 -8.12 3.60 -6.16
CA TRP A 46 -7.61 2.49 -6.96
C TRP A 46 -8.55 2.26 -8.16
N ARG A 47 -8.00 1.82 -9.28
CA ARG A 47 -8.77 1.59 -10.51
C ARG A 47 -8.35 0.27 -11.12
N ARG A 48 -9.35 -0.49 -11.59
CA ARG A 48 -9.11 -1.59 -12.52
C ARG A 48 -8.71 -0.99 -13.94
N GLY A 49 -7.44 -0.66 -14.38
CA GLY A 49 -6.84 -0.60 -15.80
C GLY A 49 -5.55 -1.45 -16.25
N SER A 50 -5.48 -2.23 -17.35
CA SER A 50 -4.39 -3.25 -17.60
C SER A 50 -3.04 -2.82 -18.25
N THR A 51 -2.60 -1.56 -18.21
CA THR A 51 -1.78 -1.06 -19.35
C THR A 51 -0.43 -0.38 -19.08
N SER A 52 0.29 -0.72 -18.00
CA SER A 52 1.71 -0.32 -17.87
C SER A 52 2.59 -1.37 -17.18
N PHE A 53 2.03 -2.56 -16.93
CA PHE A 53 2.68 -3.58 -16.10
C PHE A 53 3.51 -4.55 -16.92
N HIS A 54 4.73 -4.79 -16.44
CA HIS A 54 5.62 -5.82 -16.97
C HIS A 54 5.11 -7.25 -16.69
N GLY A 55 4.13 -7.37 -15.79
CA GLY A 55 3.43 -8.60 -15.48
C GLY A 55 2.59 -8.46 -14.21
N LEU A 56 2.12 -9.56 -13.66
CA LEU A 56 1.35 -9.57 -12.41
C LEU A 56 2.26 -9.84 -11.21
N LEU A 57 1.97 -9.19 -10.08
CA LEU A 57 2.49 -9.58 -8.78
C LEU A 57 1.42 -10.40 -8.05
N TRP A 58 1.73 -11.67 -7.79
CA TRP A 58 0.87 -12.65 -7.13
C TRP A 58 1.37 -12.94 -5.73
N PHE A 59 0.48 -13.12 -4.76
CA PHE A 59 0.86 -13.33 -3.36
C PHE A 59 0.52 -14.77 -2.97
N ASP A 60 1.34 -15.39 -2.12
CA ASP A 60 1.04 -16.75 -1.61
C ASP A 60 -0.30 -16.81 -0.84
N ARG A 61 -0.73 -15.66 -0.31
CA ARG A 61 -1.96 -15.44 0.46
C ARG A 61 -2.56 -14.09 0.13
N PHE A 62 -3.88 -13.99 0.25
CA PHE A 62 -4.62 -12.77 -0.08
C PHE A 62 -4.91 -11.88 1.12
N HIS A 63 -4.53 -12.27 2.33
CA HIS A 63 -4.68 -11.44 3.52
C HIS A 63 -3.61 -11.81 4.54
N GLY A 64 -3.36 -10.92 5.48
CA GLY A 64 -2.41 -11.16 6.56
C GLY A 64 -2.46 -10.08 7.62
N ARG A 65 -1.45 -10.09 8.49
CA ARG A 65 -1.24 -9.05 9.49
C ARG A 65 -0.10 -8.13 9.09
N THR A 66 -0.20 -6.85 9.47
CA THR A 66 0.83 -5.85 9.15
C THR A 66 2.08 -5.98 10.01
N ASP A 67 1.93 -6.56 11.22
CA ASP A 67 2.98 -6.78 12.22
C ASP A 67 3.62 -8.19 12.13
N ARG A 68 3.48 -8.86 10.98
CA ARG A 68 4.09 -10.15 10.67
C ARG A 68 4.89 -10.04 9.39
N VAL A 69 5.91 -10.90 9.27
CA VAL A 69 6.75 -10.97 8.06
C VAL A 69 5.82 -11.09 6.85
N PHE A 70 6.04 -10.21 5.88
CA PHE A 70 5.20 -10.14 4.70
C PHE A 70 5.32 -11.45 3.89
N PRO A 71 4.23 -11.96 3.30
CA PRO A 71 4.28 -13.20 2.54
C PRO A 71 5.22 -13.13 1.34
N ALA A 72 5.60 -14.31 0.86
CA ALA A 72 6.23 -14.45 -0.43
C ALA A 72 5.32 -13.91 -1.55
N VAL A 73 5.95 -13.26 -2.53
CA VAL A 73 5.30 -12.84 -3.77
C VAL A 73 5.94 -13.52 -4.96
N GLN A 74 5.16 -13.75 -5.99
CA GLN A 74 5.58 -14.33 -7.25
C GLN A 74 5.25 -13.39 -8.39
N THR A 75 6.12 -13.33 -9.38
CA THR A 75 5.85 -12.58 -10.60
C THR A 75 5.32 -13.49 -11.70
N LEU A 76 4.35 -12.98 -12.46
CA LEU A 76 3.92 -13.56 -13.73
C LEU A 76 4.35 -12.61 -14.85
N GLY A 77 5.62 -12.73 -15.25
CA GLY A 77 6.31 -11.89 -16.21
C GLY A 77 7.81 -11.91 -15.96
N VAL A 78 8.55 -11.08 -16.68
CA VAL A 78 10.01 -10.95 -16.56
C VAL A 78 10.43 -9.50 -16.48
N CYS A 79 11.63 -9.21 -16.00
CA CYS A 79 12.16 -7.84 -16.01
C CYS A 79 12.41 -7.31 -17.43
N GLU A 80 12.57 -5.99 -17.56
CA GLU A 80 12.95 -5.38 -18.82
C GLU A 80 14.37 -5.83 -19.18
N PRO A 81 14.69 -6.08 -20.46
CA PRO A 81 16.05 -6.42 -20.84
C PRO A 81 17.07 -5.45 -20.23
N GLY A 82 18.10 -6.01 -19.59
CA GLY A 82 19.12 -5.25 -18.87
C GLY A 82 18.80 -4.94 -17.40
N HIS A 83 17.58 -5.19 -16.92
CA HIS A 83 17.13 -4.88 -15.56
C HIS A 83 16.77 -6.11 -14.72
N GLY A 84 17.16 -7.31 -15.15
CA GLY A 84 16.90 -8.57 -14.44
C GLY A 84 18.01 -8.99 -13.48
N ARG A 85 18.92 -8.08 -13.09
CA ARG A 85 20.09 -8.44 -12.28
C ARG A 85 19.77 -8.48 -10.79
N PHE A 86 19.04 -7.46 -10.32
CA PHE A 86 18.56 -7.39 -8.95
C PHE A 86 17.08 -7.05 -8.90
N THR A 87 16.45 -7.35 -7.77
CA THR A 87 15.05 -7.01 -7.51
C THR A 87 14.86 -6.50 -6.10
N GLY A 88 14.00 -5.50 -5.95
CA GLY A 88 13.57 -4.99 -4.65
C GLY A 88 12.06 -5.15 -4.48
N LEU A 89 11.64 -5.81 -3.39
CA LEU A 89 10.23 -5.89 -2.99
C LEU A 89 9.96 -4.85 -1.91
N MET A 90 8.98 -3.99 -2.15
CA MET A 90 8.72 -2.81 -1.32
C MET A 90 7.22 -2.56 -1.17
N ALA A 91 6.84 -1.78 -0.16
CA ALA A 91 5.50 -1.24 0.02
C ALA A 91 5.54 0.27 0.27
N GLY A 92 4.50 0.97 -0.18
CA GLY A 92 4.36 2.41 0.00
C GLY A 92 2.97 2.91 -0.39
N PRO A 93 2.77 4.24 -0.41
CA PRO A 93 1.52 4.85 -0.85
C PRO A 93 1.12 4.41 -2.27
N LEU A 94 -0.18 4.28 -2.51
CA LEU A 94 -0.69 3.99 -3.85
C LEU A 94 -0.22 5.07 -4.84
N ASN A 95 0.43 4.66 -5.94
CA ASN A 95 1.04 5.56 -6.93
C ASN A 95 2.13 6.50 -6.39
N GLY A 96 2.71 6.21 -5.21
CA GLY A 96 3.81 7.00 -4.66
C GLY A 96 5.09 6.95 -5.50
N ASP A 97 6.00 7.87 -5.21
CA ASP A 97 7.34 7.85 -5.80
C ASP A 97 8.19 6.80 -5.08
N LEU A 98 9.23 6.27 -5.75
CA LEU A 98 10.07 5.21 -5.18
C LEU A 98 10.70 5.59 -3.83
N ALA A 99 10.92 6.88 -3.58
CA ALA A 99 11.45 7.38 -2.31
C ALA A 99 10.49 7.20 -1.11
N ASP A 100 9.19 7.03 -1.39
CA ASP A 100 8.15 6.81 -0.36
C ASP A 100 7.93 5.33 -0.05
N PHE A 101 8.67 4.44 -0.69
CA PHE A 101 8.55 2.99 -0.52
C PHE A 101 9.62 2.47 0.42
N GLY A 102 9.21 1.64 1.38
CA GLY A 102 10.13 0.88 2.22
C GLY A 102 10.18 -0.60 1.82
N PHE A 103 11.30 -1.24 2.13
CA PHE A 103 11.56 -2.61 1.74
C PHE A 103 10.74 -3.61 2.57
N LEU A 104 10.13 -4.58 1.88
CA LEU A 104 9.53 -5.79 2.46
C LEU A 104 10.50 -6.99 2.40
N ALA A 105 11.53 -6.90 1.56
CA ALA A 105 12.64 -7.84 1.51
C ALA A 105 13.95 -7.09 1.16
N PRO A 106 15.12 -7.60 1.55
CA PRO A 106 16.40 -7.11 1.03
C PRO A 106 16.42 -7.17 -0.49
N VAL A 107 17.24 -6.32 -1.11
CA VAL A 107 17.50 -6.42 -2.55
C VAL A 107 18.15 -7.77 -2.85
N GLN A 108 17.54 -8.55 -3.73
CA GLN A 108 17.98 -9.89 -4.10
C GLN A 108 18.73 -9.86 -5.43
N ALA A 109 19.82 -10.63 -5.52
CA ALA A 109 20.59 -10.81 -6.74
C ALA A 109 20.12 -12.07 -7.46
N GLU A 110 19.06 -11.93 -8.25
CA GLU A 110 18.38 -13.07 -8.90
C GLU A 110 18.97 -13.39 -10.28
N GLY A 111 19.72 -12.46 -10.88
CA GLY A 111 20.54 -12.68 -12.08
C GLY A 111 19.82 -13.30 -13.28
N GLY A 112 19.50 -12.48 -14.29
CA GLY A 112 18.91 -12.97 -15.54
C GLY A 112 17.39 -13.14 -15.46
N TYR A 113 16.73 -12.47 -14.52
CA TYR A 113 15.27 -12.43 -14.42
C TYR A 113 14.60 -11.69 -15.61
N ASP A 114 15.40 -11.09 -16.50
CA ASP A 114 15.00 -10.58 -17.81
C ASP A 114 15.07 -11.64 -18.94
N GLN A 115 15.47 -12.88 -18.64
CA GLN A 115 15.70 -13.95 -19.63
C GLN A 115 14.62 -15.04 -19.69
N GLY A 116 13.46 -14.86 -19.03
CA GLY A 116 12.29 -15.74 -19.24
C GLY A 116 11.79 -16.53 -18.03
N HIS A 117 12.25 -16.23 -16.81
CA HIS A 117 11.83 -16.98 -15.61
C HIS A 117 10.88 -16.15 -14.74
N SER A 118 9.90 -16.77 -14.10
CA SER A 118 9.16 -16.16 -12.98
C SER A 118 10.04 -16.12 -11.74
N LEU A 119 9.89 -15.09 -10.90
CA LEU A 119 10.63 -14.94 -9.66
C LEU A 119 9.71 -15.11 -8.46
N THR A 120 10.19 -15.79 -7.42
CA THR A 120 9.59 -15.78 -6.08
C THR A 120 10.48 -14.98 -5.16
N VAL A 121 9.94 -13.95 -4.52
CA VAL A 121 10.65 -13.14 -3.53
C VAL A 121 10.03 -13.39 -2.16
N GLU A 122 10.82 -13.95 -1.25
CA GLU A 122 10.44 -14.11 0.15
C GLU A 122 10.49 -12.77 0.89
N GLY A 123 9.41 -12.44 1.61
CA GLY A 123 9.42 -11.30 2.51
C GLY A 123 10.34 -11.56 3.71
N ALA A 124 11.03 -10.53 4.16
CA ALA A 124 11.88 -10.57 5.35
C ALA A 124 11.45 -9.56 6.42
N TYR A 125 10.73 -8.53 6.00
CA TYR A 125 10.25 -7.45 6.84
C TYR A 125 8.73 -7.46 6.94
N THR A 126 8.22 -6.83 7.98
CA THR A 126 6.79 -6.61 8.19
C THR A 126 6.31 -5.41 7.36
N LEU A 127 4.99 -5.30 7.16
CA LEU A 127 4.42 -4.12 6.51
C LEU A 127 4.58 -2.87 7.39
N ASP A 128 4.48 -3.04 8.72
CA ASP A 128 4.71 -1.97 9.68
C ASP A 128 6.16 -1.40 9.53
N GLU A 129 7.17 -2.27 9.45
CA GLU A 129 8.56 -1.84 9.22
C GLU A 129 8.75 -1.13 7.88
N ALA A 130 8.17 -1.66 6.80
CA ALA A 130 8.27 -1.07 5.46
C ALA A 130 7.60 0.31 5.39
N LEU A 131 6.51 0.54 6.12
CA LEU A 131 5.80 1.82 6.15
C LEU A 131 6.28 2.76 7.27
N GLY A 132 7.36 2.40 7.97
CA GLY A 132 8.00 3.25 8.97
C GLY A 132 7.28 3.34 10.32
N GLY A 133 6.42 2.37 10.66
CA GLY A 133 5.67 2.34 11.91
C GLY A 133 4.36 1.56 11.79
N ASP A 134 3.35 1.90 12.58
CA ASP A 134 2.03 1.30 12.41
C ASP A 134 1.50 1.62 11.01
N ALA A 135 1.25 0.58 10.20
CA ALA A 135 0.73 0.74 8.85
C ALA A 135 -0.61 1.50 8.90
N ALA A 136 -0.66 2.67 8.27
CA ALA A 136 -1.87 3.48 8.23
C ALA A 136 -2.98 2.77 7.45
N ASP A 137 -4.23 2.93 7.90
CA ASP A 137 -5.39 2.45 7.16
C ASP A 137 -5.46 3.08 5.76
N GLY A 138 -5.88 2.29 4.78
CA GLY A 138 -6.07 2.74 3.40
C GLY A 138 -5.43 1.83 2.36
N VAL A 139 -5.43 2.28 1.09
CA VAL A 139 -4.82 1.53 -0.01
C VAL A 139 -3.32 1.82 -0.09
N HIS A 140 -2.54 0.75 -0.11
CA HIS A 140 -1.09 0.77 -0.33
C HIS A 140 -0.73 -0.01 -1.58
N GLU A 141 0.42 0.31 -2.16
CA GLU A 141 1.00 -0.42 -3.27
C GLU A 141 2.16 -1.29 -2.77
N VAL A 142 2.14 -2.56 -3.14
CA VAL A 142 3.28 -3.46 -3.07
C VAL A 142 3.92 -3.50 -4.45
N ARG A 143 5.20 -3.18 -4.53
CA ARG A 143 5.95 -3.02 -5.77
C ARG A 143 7.17 -3.94 -5.78
N LEU A 144 7.38 -4.65 -6.88
CA LEU A 144 8.64 -5.30 -7.19
C LEU A 144 9.32 -4.55 -8.33
N SER A 145 10.43 -3.90 -8.01
CA SER A 145 11.25 -3.16 -8.97
C SER A 145 12.38 -4.02 -9.51
N CYS A 146 12.64 -3.87 -10.80
CA CYS A 146 13.73 -4.49 -11.55
C CYS A 146 14.93 -3.55 -11.61
N LEU A 147 16.13 -4.05 -11.30
CA LEU A 147 17.35 -3.25 -11.34
C LEU A 147 18.42 -3.90 -12.21
N SER A 148 19.16 -3.05 -12.93
CA SER A 148 20.29 -3.45 -13.74
C SER A 148 21.55 -3.72 -12.90
N GLU A 149 22.64 -4.15 -13.55
CA GLU A 149 23.92 -4.39 -12.88
C GLU A 149 24.53 -3.14 -12.22
N ASN A 150 24.24 -1.94 -12.75
CA ASN A 150 24.75 -0.68 -12.20
C ASN A 150 23.81 -0.07 -11.14
N GLY A 151 22.69 -0.73 -10.82
CA GLY A 151 21.70 -0.25 -9.86
C GLY A 151 20.63 0.70 -10.44
N GLU A 152 20.61 0.90 -11.76
CA GLU A 152 19.52 1.62 -12.43
C GLU A 152 18.20 0.88 -12.26
N VAL A 153 17.16 1.61 -11.85
CA VAL A 153 15.82 1.06 -11.63
C VAL A 153 15.03 1.18 -12.94
N SER A 154 14.45 0.07 -13.41
CA SER A 154 13.57 0.10 -14.57
C SER A 154 12.33 0.95 -14.28
N GLU A 155 11.89 1.73 -15.27
CA GLU A 155 10.61 2.43 -15.21
C GLU A 155 9.44 1.44 -15.10
N LYS A 156 9.63 0.21 -15.59
CA LYS A 156 8.65 -0.87 -15.52
C LYS A 156 8.85 -1.69 -14.24
N HIS A 157 7.75 -1.97 -13.57
CA HIS A 157 7.72 -2.73 -12.33
C HIS A 157 6.46 -3.59 -12.27
N PHE A 158 6.46 -4.53 -11.33
CA PHE A 158 5.28 -5.31 -10.97
C PHE A 158 4.65 -4.65 -9.76
N ALA A 159 3.33 -4.51 -9.72
CA ALA A 159 2.68 -4.02 -8.51
C ALA A 159 1.29 -4.59 -8.27
N ALA A 160 0.92 -4.60 -7.00
CA ALA A 160 -0.40 -4.96 -6.51
C ALA A 160 -0.83 -4.00 -5.41
N ALA A 161 -2.12 -3.66 -5.40
CA ALA A 161 -2.75 -2.92 -4.32
C ALA A 161 -3.11 -3.89 -3.19
N ILE A 162 -2.86 -3.43 -1.97
CA ILE A 162 -3.41 -3.99 -0.75
C ILE A 162 -4.25 -2.92 -0.06
N LEU A 163 -5.28 -3.34 0.65
CA LEU A 163 -6.04 -2.50 1.56
C LEU A 163 -5.60 -2.86 2.98
N VAL A 164 -5.23 -1.84 3.76
CA VAL A 164 -4.86 -1.95 5.17
C VAL A 164 -5.97 -1.35 6.03
N GLY A 165 -6.23 -2.00 7.17
CA GLY A 165 -7.24 -1.61 8.14
C GLY A 165 -6.91 -2.25 9.49
N GLY A 166 -6.63 -1.41 10.48
CA GLY A 166 -6.07 -1.85 11.75
C GLY A 166 -4.73 -2.58 11.54
N LYS A 167 -4.62 -3.79 12.11
CA LYS A 167 -3.42 -4.65 11.98
C LYS A 167 -3.52 -5.69 10.87
N GLN A 168 -4.43 -5.48 9.92
CA GLN A 168 -4.68 -6.42 8.84
C GLN A 168 -4.50 -5.76 7.48
N TRP A 169 -4.13 -6.60 6.52
CA TRP A 169 -4.12 -6.23 5.12
C TRP A 169 -4.81 -7.30 4.29
N ILE A 170 -5.37 -6.89 3.16
CA ILE A 170 -6.01 -7.75 2.17
C ILE A 170 -5.59 -7.33 0.76
N TYR A 171 -5.32 -8.30 -0.10
CA TYR A 171 -5.01 -8.08 -1.51
C TYR A 171 -6.24 -7.55 -2.25
N ALA A 172 -6.13 -6.35 -2.82
CA ALA A 172 -7.19 -5.71 -3.57
C ALA A 172 -7.09 -6.02 -5.08
N GLY A 173 -5.87 -6.20 -5.62
CA GLY A 173 -5.70 -6.48 -7.04
C GLY A 173 -4.39 -5.96 -7.61
N PRO A 174 -4.13 -6.14 -8.91
CA PRO A 174 -3.00 -5.47 -9.57
C PRO A 174 -3.19 -3.93 -9.55
N VAL A 175 -2.12 -3.16 -9.34
CA VAL A 175 -2.13 -1.69 -9.55
C VAL A 175 -2.11 -1.39 -11.03
N ARG A 176 -2.58 -0.20 -11.40
CA ARG A 176 -2.88 0.25 -12.76
C ARG A 176 -2.47 1.74 -12.80
N ARG A 177 -1.40 2.08 -13.54
CA ARG A 177 -0.96 3.47 -13.82
C ARG A 177 -1.30 3.82 -15.27
#